data_AF-A0A553N6B6-F1
#
_entry.id   AF-A0A553N6B6-F1
#
_cell.length_a   1.000
_cell.length_b   1.000
_cell.length_c   1.000
_cell.angle_alpha   90.00
_cell.angle_beta   90.00
_cell.angle_gamma   90.00
#
_symmetry.space_group_name_H-M   'P 1'
#
loop_
_entity.id
_entity.type
_entity.pdbx_description
1 polymer ?
#
loop_
_entity_poly.entity_id
_entity_poly.type
_entity_poly.pdbx_seq_one_letter_code
_entity_poly.pdbx_strand_id
1 'polypeptide(L)'
;MSPFTFWIDFTSYYKYWDIFEVEDHMVKLNKESMCRHCGYKSKLSANVKKHIRRIHMKATPFPCKFCTFKFKDKSDLQNHYKIKHGVVLRAREIDHLFMLSMITHIPGTTSVLCKICGYSSNSKPNVKRHVVSKHTQIRYPCQFCSATLSQEGDRRLHYQKRHGLTLSTSQIREMFENQHESLE
;
A
#
# COMPACT_ATOMS: atom_id res chain seq x y z
N MET A 1 55.95 19.06 19.31
CA MET A 1 54.88 20.09 19.36
C MET A 1 54.30 20.24 17.96
N SER A 2 52.99 20.42 17.89
CA SER A 2 52.13 20.56 16.71
C SER A 2 51.77 19.26 15.95
N PRO A 3 50.50 18.80 16.04
CA PRO A 3 50.00 17.62 15.35
C PRO A 3 49.52 17.98 13.93
N PHE A 4 49.88 17.14 12.97
CA PHE A 4 49.37 17.19 11.61
C PHE A 4 47.85 17.08 11.60
N THR A 5 47.18 18.18 11.22
CA THR A 5 45.75 18.22 10.89
C THR A 5 45.54 17.47 9.58
N PHE A 6 45.26 16.18 9.67
CA PHE A 6 44.65 15.43 8.58
C PHE A 6 43.22 15.95 8.40
N TRP A 7 43.05 16.90 7.48
CA TRP A 7 41.76 17.18 6.88
C TRP A 7 41.37 15.94 6.05
N ILE A 8 40.72 14.99 6.71
CA ILE A 8 40.03 13.91 6.01
C ILE A 8 38.94 14.62 5.21
N ASP A 9 39.03 14.63 3.88
CA ASP A 9 37.93 15.10 3.03
C ASP A 9 36.73 14.21 3.32
N PHE A 10 35.81 14.77 4.11
CA PHE A 10 34.68 14.05 4.64
C PHE A 10 33.88 13.42 3.50
N THR A 11 33.82 14.02 2.31
CA THR A 11 32.92 13.63 1.22
C THR A 11 33.11 12.20 0.67
N SER A 12 34.29 11.59 0.80
CA SER A 12 34.55 10.26 0.23
C SER A 12 34.18 9.09 1.13
N TYR A 13 34.02 9.29 2.44
CA TYR A 13 33.53 8.25 3.35
C TYR A 13 32.00 8.11 3.27
N TYR A 14 31.29 9.07 2.65
CA TYR A 14 29.83 9.10 2.64
C TYR A 14 29.10 8.26 1.58
N LYS A 15 29.83 7.48 0.78
CA LYS A 15 29.29 6.91 -0.45
C LYS A 15 28.49 5.61 -0.26
N TYR A 16 28.54 4.98 0.93
CA TYR A 16 27.85 3.72 1.21
C TYR A 16 27.40 3.58 2.69
N TRP A 17 26.61 4.54 3.21
CA TRP A 17 26.00 4.39 4.54
C TRP A 17 24.80 3.45 4.48
N ASP A 18 24.89 2.34 5.20
CA ASP A 18 23.86 1.34 5.28
C ASP A 18 22.72 1.81 6.22
N ILE A 19 21.51 1.29 6.02
CA ILE A 19 20.29 1.67 6.76
C ILE A 19 20.42 1.40 8.27
N PHE A 20 21.37 0.55 8.68
CA PHE A 20 21.64 0.16 10.07
C PHE A 20 22.26 1.26 10.93
N GLU A 21 22.92 2.26 10.34
CA GLU A 21 23.66 3.27 11.11
C GLU A 21 22.76 4.43 11.59
N VAL A 22 21.48 4.47 11.20
CA VAL A 22 20.54 5.57 11.56
C VAL A 22 20.37 5.74 13.08
N GLU A 23 20.54 4.69 13.89
CA GLU A 23 20.41 4.78 15.35
C GLU A 23 21.65 5.38 16.03
N ASP A 24 22.87 5.10 15.53
CA ASP A 24 24.09 5.72 16.06
C ASP A 24 24.08 7.25 15.82
N HIS A 25 23.34 7.66 14.79
CA HIS A 25 23.11 9.06 14.44
C HIS A 25 21.99 9.73 15.25
N MET A 26 21.42 9.05 16.24
CA MET A 26 20.37 9.58 17.10
C MET A 26 20.78 9.60 18.57
N VAL A 27 20.59 10.74 19.21
CA VAL A 27 20.78 10.89 20.66
C VAL A 27 19.41 11.04 21.32
N LYS A 28 19.21 10.38 22.47
CA LYS A 28 17.98 10.52 23.27
C LYS A 28 18.29 11.31 24.53
N LEU A 29 17.59 12.43 24.73
CA LEU A 29 17.72 13.28 25.91
C LEU A 29 16.33 13.75 26.36
N ASN A 30 16.03 13.66 27.65
CA ASN A 30 14.81 14.21 28.26
C ASN A 30 13.51 13.94 27.48
N LYS A 31 13.24 12.66 27.14
CA LYS A 31 12.06 12.21 26.36
C LYS A 31 11.97 12.72 24.92
N GLU A 32 12.97 13.43 24.43
CA GLU A 32 13.11 13.80 23.03
C GLU A 32 14.22 12.97 22.37
N SER A 33 14.08 12.76 21.07
CA SER A 33 15.15 12.21 20.24
C SER A 33 15.67 13.31 19.33
N MET A 34 16.98 13.32 19.09
CA MET A 34 17.63 14.31 18.24
C MET A 34 18.64 13.65 17.31
N CYS A 35 18.96 14.36 16.23
CA CYS A 35 20.03 13.98 15.34
C CYS A 35 21.39 14.34 15.97
N ARG A 36 22.38 13.46 15.89
CA ARG A 36 23.77 13.71 16.32
C ARG A 36 24.49 14.69 15.39
N HIS A 37 24.04 14.82 14.14
CA HIS A 37 24.68 15.60 13.07
C HIS A 37 24.06 16.97 12.82
N CYS A 38 22.84 17.22 13.30
CA CYS A 38 22.19 18.52 13.18
C CYS A 38 21.24 18.79 14.34
N GLY A 39 20.75 20.03 14.47
CA GLY A 39 19.84 20.44 15.55
C GLY A 39 18.42 19.86 15.47
N TYR A 40 18.12 18.96 14.53
CA TYR A 40 16.78 18.38 14.39
C TYR A 40 16.45 17.50 15.60
N LYS A 41 15.34 17.81 16.26
CA LYS A 41 14.81 17.03 17.38
C LYS A 41 13.30 16.87 17.28
N SER A 42 12.80 15.78 17.83
CA SER A 42 11.38 15.46 17.87
C SER A 42 11.07 14.57 19.06
N LYS A 43 9.87 14.78 19.64
CA LYS A 43 9.30 13.91 20.67
C LYS A 43 9.07 12.49 20.16
N LEU A 44 8.88 12.35 18.84
CA LEU A 44 8.77 11.07 18.15
C LEU A 44 10.10 10.74 17.46
N SER A 45 10.76 9.69 17.95
CA SER A 45 11.98 9.15 17.34
C SER A 45 11.79 8.76 15.86
N ALA A 46 10.57 8.35 15.45
CA ALA A 46 10.22 8.02 14.06
C ALA A 46 10.43 9.18 13.08
N ASN A 47 10.22 10.43 13.53
CA ASN A 47 10.42 11.60 12.69
C ASN A 47 11.91 11.92 12.52
N VAL A 48 12.73 11.76 13.57
CA VAL A 48 14.20 11.92 13.51
C VAL A 48 14.82 10.87 12.58
N LYS A 49 14.34 9.62 12.62
CA LYS A 49 14.76 8.57 11.69
C LYS A 49 14.39 8.88 10.23
N LYS A 50 13.15 9.31 9.97
CA LYS A 50 12.73 9.78 8.62
C LYS A 50 13.59 10.95 8.14
N HIS A 51 13.92 11.86 9.05
CA HIS A 51 14.78 13.00 8.78
C HIS A 51 16.20 12.56 8.38
N ILE A 52 16.90 11.75 9.20
CA ILE A 52 18.26 11.29 8.90
C ILE A 52 18.32 10.57 7.54
N ARG A 53 17.34 9.69 7.25
CA ARG A 53 17.27 8.94 5.99
C ARG A 53 17.02 9.82 4.75
N ARG A 54 16.14 10.82 4.86
CA ARG A 54 15.83 11.69 3.71
C ARG A 54 16.88 12.76 3.49
N ILE A 55 17.43 13.31 4.56
CA ILE A 55 18.25 14.52 4.51
C ILE A 55 19.74 14.19 4.47
N HIS A 56 20.23 13.31 5.35
CA HIS A 56 21.64 12.96 5.39
C HIS A 56 21.98 11.82 4.42
N MET A 57 21.03 10.89 4.18
CA MET A 57 21.27 9.70 3.34
C MET A 57 20.58 9.73 1.96
N LYS A 58 19.63 10.66 1.71
CA LYS A 58 18.86 10.80 0.45
C LYS A 58 18.22 9.50 -0.09
N ALA A 59 17.86 8.58 0.80
CA ALA A 59 17.29 7.30 0.39
C ALA A 59 15.89 7.46 -0.25
N THR A 60 15.57 6.64 -1.28
CA THR A 60 14.22 6.47 -1.87
C THR A 60 13.67 5.06 -1.59
N PRO A 61 13.27 4.78 -0.34
CA PRO A 61 12.96 3.43 0.14
C PRO A 61 11.75 2.71 -0.50
N PHE A 62 11.03 3.30 -1.47
CA PHE A 62 9.73 2.78 -1.91
C PHE A 62 9.57 2.55 -3.44
N PRO A 63 9.76 1.33 -3.97
CA PRO A 63 9.78 1.07 -5.42
C PRO A 63 8.47 0.57 -6.08
N CYS A 64 8.40 0.77 -7.40
CA CYS A 64 7.42 0.34 -8.39
C CYS A 64 7.39 -1.19 -8.58
N LYS A 65 6.21 -1.85 -8.58
CA LYS A 65 6.04 -3.32 -8.72
C LYS A 65 5.87 -3.84 -10.16
N PHE A 66 5.52 -2.96 -11.06
CA PHE A 66 5.20 -3.19 -12.47
C PHE A 66 6.01 -2.17 -13.32
N CYS A 67 6.99 -1.48 -12.73
CA CYS A 67 8.02 -0.66 -13.40
C CYS A 67 9.25 -0.48 -12.48
N THR A 68 10.19 0.42 -12.82
CA THR A 68 11.53 0.53 -12.20
C THR A 68 11.72 1.70 -11.19
N PHE A 69 10.70 2.53 -10.95
CA PHE A 69 10.83 3.77 -10.17
C PHE A 69 10.88 3.58 -8.64
N LYS A 70 11.45 4.54 -7.89
CA LYS A 70 11.57 4.55 -6.41
C LYS A 70 11.15 5.89 -5.78
N PHE A 71 10.47 5.82 -4.63
CA PHE A 71 9.85 6.94 -3.92
C PHE A 71 10.40 7.05 -2.50
N LYS A 72 10.26 8.22 -1.88
CA LYS A 72 10.80 8.49 -0.55
C LYS A 72 9.84 8.20 0.60
N ASP A 73 8.54 8.12 0.34
CA ASP A 73 7.51 7.81 1.34
C ASP A 73 6.46 6.78 0.95
N LYS A 74 5.86 6.14 1.96
CA LYS A 74 4.80 5.15 1.77
C LYS A 74 3.53 5.78 1.21
N SER A 75 3.19 7.01 1.58
CA SER A 75 2.11 7.74 0.92
C SER A 75 2.46 7.97 -0.54
N ASP A 76 3.70 8.33 -0.86
CA ASP A 76 4.18 8.46 -2.24
C ASP A 76 4.21 7.11 -2.97
N LEU A 77 4.35 5.99 -2.26
CA LEU A 77 4.35 4.64 -2.80
C LEU A 77 2.97 4.00 -2.87
N GLN A 78 2.08 4.31 -1.96
CA GLN A 78 0.70 3.87 -2.03
C GLN A 78 0.01 4.71 -3.08
N ASN A 79 0.30 6.00 -3.12
CA ASN A 79 0.21 6.84 -4.31
C ASN A 79 0.89 6.10 -5.46
N HIS A 80 2.11 5.61 -5.37
CA HIS A 80 2.74 4.88 -6.49
C HIS A 80 2.11 3.54 -6.90
N TYR A 81 1.67 2.70 -5.98
CA TYR A 81 1.12 1.37 -6.22
C TYR A 81 -0.27 1.52 -6.75
N LYS A 82 -1.00 2.50 -6.24
CA LYS A 82 -2.19 3.10 -6.83
C LYS A 82 -1.89 3.76 -8.20
N ILE A 83 -0.73 4.40 -8.40
CA ILE A 83 -0.34 5.21 -9.60
C ILE A 83 0.28 4.37 -10.71
N LYS A 84 0.93 3.25 -10.41
CA LYS A 84 1.78 2.55 -11.38
C LYS A 84 1.47 1.08 -11.54
N HIS A 85 0.66 0.50 -10.66
CA HIS A 85 0.68 -0.93 -10.49
C HIS A 85 -0.64 -1.61 -10.67
N GLY A 86 -1.45 -1.59 -9.65
CA GLY A 86 -2.41 -2.66 -9.53
C GLY A 86 -2.36 -3.27 -8.16
N VAL A 87 -1.66 -2.74 -7.16
CA VAL A 87 -1.93 -3.11 -5.76
C VAL A 87 -2.60 -2.02 -4.92
N VAL A 88 -3.83 -2.29 -4.53
CA VAL A 88 -4.66 -1.33 -3.84
C VAL A 88 -5.41 -2.13 -2.80
N LEU A 89 -5.11 -1.93 -1.54
CA LEU A 89 -5.66 -0.83 -0.75
C LEU A 89 -7.20 -0.97 -0.55
N ARG A 90 -7.83 -0.09 0.22
CA ARG A 90 -9.25 -0.23 0.62
C ARG A 90 -10.20 0.07 -0.54
N ALA A 91 -11.50 -0.25 -0.45
CA ALA A 91 -12.49 0.14 -1.48
C ALA A 91 -12.29 1.58 -1.97
N ARG A 92 -11.99 2.50 -1.05
CA ARG A 92 -11.62 3.92 -1.28
C ARG A 92 -10.33 4.18 -2.10
N GLU A 93 -9.62 3.15 -2.48
CA GLU A 93 -8.34 3.27 -3.14
C GLU A 93 -8.31 2.40 -4.44
N ILE A 94 -9.28 1.49 -4.76
CA ILE A 94 -9.24 0.41 -5.83
C ILE A 94 -10.24 0.60 -6.95
N ASP A 95 -9.79 0.57 -8.20
CA ASP A 95 -10.66 0.64 -9.39
C ASP A 95 -10.54 -0.59 -10.30
N HIS A 96 -11.47 -0.74 -11.25
CA HIS A 96 -11.55 -1.91 -12.13
C HIS A 96 -10.38 -2.02 -13.16
N LEU A 97 -9.60 -0.97 -13.42
CA LEU A 97 -8.48 -0.98 -14.39
C LEU A 97 -7.17 -1.39 -13.75
N PHE A 98 -6.95 -0.85 -12.56
CA PHE A 98 -5.97 -1.32 -11.61
C PHE A 98 -6.08 -2.82 -11.38
N MET A 99 -7.33 -3.33 -11.38
CA MET A 99 -7.72 -4.73 -11.31
C MET A 99 -7.50 -5.53 -12.59
N LEU A 100 -7.57 -4.90 -13.77
CA LEU A 100 -7.28 -5.53 -15.05
C LEU A 100 -5.78 -5.44 -15.42
N SER A 101 -5.02 -4.46 -14.94
CA SER A 101 -3.53 -4.45 -15.01
C SER A 101 -2.94 -5.58 -14.17
N MET A 102 -3.76 -6.15 -13.31
CA MET A 102 -3.51 -7.39 -12.60
C MET A 102 -3.90 -8.62 -13.38
N ILE A 103 -4.38 -8.56 -14.63
CA ILE A 103 -4.72 -9.73 -15.45
C ILE A 103 -4.27 -9.61 -16.93
N THR A 104 -3.92 -10.72 -17.57
CA THR A 104 -3.54 -10.83 -18.99
C THR A 104 -3.99 -12.13 -19.60
N HIS A 105 -4.30 -12.15 -20.89
CA HIS A 105 -4.53 -13.40 -21.61
C HIS A 105 -3.19 -14.08 -21.93
N ILE A 106 -3.14 -15.41 -21.85
CA ILE A 106 -1.95 -16.19 -22.22
C ILE A 106 -1.98 -16.46 -23.75
N PRO A 107 -0.96 -16.03 -24.52
CA PRO A 107 -0.88 -16.33 -25.94
C PRO A 107 -0.93 -17.85 -26.22
N GLY A 108 -1.72 -18.25 -27.22
CA GLY A 108 -1.86 -19.66 -27.61
C GLY A 108 -2.78 -20.50 -26.73
N THR A 109 -3.53 -19.89 -25.80
CA THR A 109 -4.49 -20.60 -24.94
C THR A 109 -5.83 -19.85 -24.85
N THR A 110 -6.84 -20.42 -24.21
CA THR A 110 -8.10 -19.73 -23.86
C THR A 110 -8.08 -19.16 -22.43
N SER A 111 -6.92 -19.20 -21.76
CA SER A 111 -6.79 -18.87 -20.35
C SER A 111 -6.43 -17.41 -20.14
N VAL A 112 -7.11 -16.81 -19.17
CA VAL A 112 -6.81 -15.48 -18.64
C VAL A 112 -6.04 -15.65 -17.34
N LEU A 113 -4.89 -15.01 -17.20
CA LEU A 113 -3.99 -15.03 -16.06
C LEU A 113 -4.00 -13.72 -15.28
N CYS A 114 -3.58 -13.69 -14.04
CA CYS A 114 -3.42 -12.49 -13.23
C CYS A 114 -1.98 -11.90 -13.40
N LYS A 115 -1.75 -10.78 -14.08
CA LYS A 115 -0.44 -10.08 -14.16
C LYS A 115 0.20 -9.75 -12.80
N ILE A 116 -0.58 -9.67 -11.72
CA ILE A 116 0.00 -9.55 -10.38
C ILE A 116 0.53 -10.88 -9.85
N CYS A 117 -0.11 -12.00 -10.19
CA CYS A 117 -0.02 -13.23 -9.41
C CYS A 117 -0.07 -14.54 -10.21
N GLY A 118 -0.06 -14.45 -11.54
CA GLY A 118 -0.13 -15.57 -12.46
C GLY A 118 -1.46 -16.32 -12.51
N TYR A 119 -2.36 -16.17 -11.52
CA TYR A 119 -3.59 -16.97 -11.43
C TYR A 119 -4.32 -17.00 -12.74
N SER A 120 -4.36 -18.18 -13.34
CA SER A 120 -4.98 -18.38 -14.62
C SER A 120 -6.22 -19.23 -14.52
N SER A 121 -7.21 -18.85 -15.30
CA SER A 121 -8.44 -19.56 -15.48
C SER A 121 -8.93 -19.35 -16.89
N ASN A 122 -9.55 -20.38 -17.45
CA ASN A 122 -10.35 -20.26 -18.67
C ASN A 122 -11.62 -19.41 -18.45
N SER A 123 -11.91 -18.98 -17.22
CA SER A 123 -13.05 -18.13 -16.86
C SER A 123 -12.58 -16.76 -16.35
N LYS A 124 -12.79 -15.74 -17.17
CA LYS A 124 -12.47 -14.35 -16.84
C LYS A 124 -13.19 -13.85 -15.56
N PRO A 125 -14.48 -14.14 -15.30
CA PRO A 125 -15.12 -13.81 -14.03
C PRO A 125 -14.43 -14.41 -12.81
N ASN A 126 -13.87 -15.61 -12.93
CA ASN A 126 -13.11 -16.24 -11.85
C ASN A 126 -11.81 -15.49 -11.57
N VAL A 127 -11.08 -15.08 -12.61
CA VAL A 127 -9.86 -14.24 -12.45
C VAL A 127 -10.23 -12.89 -11.83
N LYS A 128 -11.34 -12.26 -12.24
CA LYS A 128 -11.77 -10.98 -11.65
C LYS A 128 -12.12 -11.09 -10.17
N ARG A 129 -12.97 -12.04 -9.78
CA ARG A 129 -13.28 -12.31 -8.37
C ARG A 129 -12.01 -12.66 -7.60
N HIS A 130 -11.14 -13.45 -8.21
CA HIS A 130 -9.82 -13.73 -7.69
C HIS A 130 -9.09 -12.40 -7.43
N VAL A 131 -9.00 -11.48 -8.38
CA VAL A 131 -8.34 -10.20 -8.15
C VAL A 131 -9.04 -9.37 -7.05
N VAL A 132 -10.38 -9.27 -7.03
CA VAL A 132 -11.14 -8.49 -6.02
C VAL A 132 -10.88 -9.01 -4.63
N SER A 133 -10.97 -10.33 -4.48
CA SER A 133 -10.75 -11.01 -3.20
C SER A 133 -9.28 -11.04 -2.80
N LYS A 134 -8.35 -11.09 -3.76
CA LYS A 134 -6.94 -11.41 -3.52
C LYS A 134 -5.99 -10.21 -3.59
N HIS A 135 -6.33 -9.15 -4.32
CA HIS A 135 -5.46 -7.98 -4.50
C HIS A 135 -6.09 -6.69 -3.98
N THR A 136 -7.24 -6.82 -3.31
CA THR A 136 -8.02 -5.70 -2.83
C THR A 136 -8.63 -5.91 -1.44
N GLN A 137 -8.98 -4.83 -0.75
CA GLN A 137 -9.67 -4.82 0.55
C GLN A 137 -11.15 -4.40 0.43
N ILE A 138 -11.83 -4.78 -0.67
CA ILE A 138 -13.27 -4.57 -0.82
C ILE A 138 -14.03 -5.53 0.11
N ARG A 139 -14.97 -4.95 0.85
CA ARG A 139 -15.86 -5.62 1.79
C ARG A 139 -17.28 -5.16 1.51
N TYR A 140 -18.23 -6.05 1.72
CA TYR A 140 -19.63 -5.85 1.39
C TYR A 140 -20.44 -5.82 2.70
N PRO A 141 -20.49 -4.67 3.40
CA PRO A 141 -21.31 -4.53 4.60
C PRO A 141 -22.78 -4.82 4.33
N CYS A 142 -23.42 -5.40 5.33
CA CYS A 142 -24.86 -5.50 5.46
C CYS A 142 -25.42 -4.20 6.04
N GLN A 143 -26.63 -3.84 5.63
CA GLN A 143 -27.30 -2.62 6.09
C GLN A 143 -28.22 -2.85 7.28
N PHE A 144 -28.64 -4.08 7.47
CA PHE A 144 -29.60 -4.46 8.51
C PHE A 144 -28.91 -5.09 9.72
N CYS A 145 -27.60 -5.32 9.65
CA CYS A 145 -26.79 -5.76 10.76
C CYS A 145 -25.31 -5.42 10.55
N SER A 146 -24.49 -5.64 11.56
CA SER A 146 -23.04 -5.39 11.54
C SER A 146 -22.24 -6.37 10.68
N ALA A 147 -22.90 -7.32 10.00
CA ALA A 147 -22.20 -8.30 9.17
C ALA A 147 -21.50 -7.62 8.00
N THR A 148 -20.26 -8.04 7.72
CA THR A 148 -19.47 -7.54 6.59
C THR A 148 -18.98 -8.72 5.77
N LEU A 149 -19.38 -8.77 4.50
CA LEU A 149 -19.21 -9.94 3.65
C LEU A 149 -18.01 -9.77 2.70
N SER A 150 -17.48 -10.90 2.25
CA SER A 150 -16.28 -10.93 1.42
C SER A 150 -16.58 -10.86 -0.08
N GLN A 151 -17.75 -11.32 -0.51
CA GLN A 151 -18.22 -11.31 -1.90
C GLN A 151 -19.67 -10.83 -2.02
N GLU A 152 -20.02 -10.31 -3.19
CA GLU A 152 -21.37 -9.82 -3.50
C GLU A 152 -22.42 -10.95 -3.47
N GLY A 153 -22.05 -12.15 -3.96
CA GLY A 153 -22.90 -13.34 -3.89
C GLY A 153 -23.22 -13.77 -2.46
N ASP A 154 -22.26 -13.63 -1.55
CA ASP A 154 -22.42 -13.96 -0.13
C ASP A 154 -23.38 -12.99 0.56
N ARG A 155 -23.34 -11.71 0.19
CA ARG A 155 -24.25 -10.69 0.71
C ARG A 155 -25.70 -10.98 0.30
N ARG A 156 -25.93 -11.46 -0.92
CA ARG A 156 -27.27 -11.89 -1.37
C ARG A 156 -27.81 -13.06 -0.56
N LEU A 157 -27.00 -14.10 -0.40
CA LEU A 157 -27.38 -15.26 0.40
C LEU A 157 -27.57 -14.87 1.88
N HIS A 158 -26.78 -13.93 2.38
CA HIS A 158 -26.91 -13.40 3.73
C HIS A 158 -28.26 -12.69 3.92
N TYR A 159 -28.69 -11.84 2.99
CA TYR A 159 -29.99 -11.16 3.07
C TYR A 159 -31.17 -12.13 3.07
N GLN A 160 -31.09 -13.17 2.24
CA GLN A 160 -32.12 -14.19 2.22
C GLN A 160 -32.16 -15.01 3.52
N LYS A 161 -31.00 -15.47 4.02
CA LYS A 161 -30.93 -16.38 5.18
C LYS A 161 -31.06 -15.69 6.54
N ARG A 162 -30.63 -14.44 6.66
CA ARG A 162 -30.61 -13.70 7.95
C ARG A 162 -31.68 -12.63 8.05
N HIS A 163 -32.16 -12.11 6.91
CA HIS A 163 -33.17 -11.06 6.89
C HIS A 163 -34.46 -11.49 6.18
N GLY A 164 -34.53 -12.70 5.61
CA GLY A 164 -35.71 -13.20 4.89
C GLY A 164 -35.99 -12.47 3.57
N LEU A 165 -35.05 -11.64 3.12
CA LEU A 165 -35.23 -10.78 1.95
C LEU A 165 -34.72 -11.50 0.69
N THR A 166 -35.61 -11.74 -0.26
CA THR A 166 -35.23 -12.26 -1.58
C THR A 166 -34.96 -11.10 -2.51
N LEU A 167 -33.70 -10.66 -2.53
CA LEU A 167 -33.24 -9.54 -3.33
C LEU A 167 -32.40 -10.04 -4.50
N SER A 168 -32.61 -9.46 -5.68
CA SER A 168 -31.77 -9.69 -6.85
C SER A 168 -30.39 -9.07 -6.65
N THR A 169 -29.40 -9.48 -7.46
CA THR A 169 -28.04 -8.90 -7.40
C THR A 169 -28.03 -7.42 -7.75
N SER A 170 -29.00 -6.93 -8.55
CA SER A 170 -29.12 -5.50 -8.85
C SER A 170 -29.64 -4.72 -7.63
N GLN A 171 -30.69 -5.21 -6.97
CA GLN A 171 -31.25 -4.59 -5.76
C GLN A 171 -30.21 -4.47 -4.62
N ILE A 172 -29.32 -5.47 -4.47
CA ILE A 172 -28.28 -5.48 -3.42
C ILE A 172 -27.12 -4.53 -3.72
N ARG A 173 -26.87 -4.22 -4.99
CA ARG A 173 -25.81 -3.31 -5.40
C ARG A 173 -26.21 -1.86 -5.14
N GLU A 174 -27.43 -1.49 -5.54
CA GLU A 174 -28.03 -0.17 -5.31
C GLU A 174 -28.03 0.22 -3.82
N MET A 175 -28.23 -0.76 -2.94
CA MET A 175 -28.18 -0.54 -1.50
C MET A 175 -26.79 -0.11 -1.00
N PHE A 176 -25.69 -0.73 -1.47
CA PHE A 176 -24.32 -0.44 -1.01
C PHE A 176 -23.82 0.95 -1.39
N GLU A 177 -24.37 1.54 -2.46
CA GLU A 177 -23.93 2.83 -2.99
C GLU A 177 -24.43 4.02 -2.15
N ASN A 178 -25.57 3.89 -1.46
CA ASN A 178 -26.16 4.94 -0.61
C ASN A 178 -25.45 5.16 0.76
N GLN A 179 -24.32 4.50 1.05
CA GLN A 179 -23.60 4.57 2.35
C GLN A 179 -22.41 5.53 2.40
N HIS A 180 -22.10 6.28 1.33
CA HIS A 180 -20.84 7.02 1.23
C HIS A 180 -20.95 8.56 1.25
N GLU A 181 -22.13 9.13 1.55
CA GLU A 181 -22.34 10.59 1.61
C GLU A 181 -22.45 11.19 3.03
N SER A 182 -22.21 10.43 4.10
CA SER A 182 -22.25 11.00 5.46
C SER A 182 -21.06 10.54 6.31
N LEU A 183 -20.26 11.52 6.74
CA LEU A 183 -19.10 11.47 7.66
C LEU A 183 -17.77 11.14 6.93
N GLU A 184 -16.79 12.04 6.79
CA GLU A 184 -16.35 13.20 7.61
C GLU A 184 -16.20 14.49 6.77
#